data_AF-A0A2P6QWF4-F1
#
_entry.id   AF-A0A2P6QWF4-F1
#
_cell.length_a   1.000
_cell.length_b   1.000
_cell.length_c   1.000
_cell.angle_alpha   90.00
_cell.angle_beta   90.00
_cell.angle_gamma   90.00
#
_symmetry.space_group_name_H-M   'P 1'
#
loop_
_entity.id
_entity.type
_entity.pdbx_description
1 polymer ?
#
loop_
_entity_poly.entity_id
_entity_poly.type
_entity_poly.pdbx_seq_one_letter_code
_entity_poly.pdbx_strand_id
1 'polypeptide(L)'
;MEMVRGFCRYYAIHRQVYESFNISFDKFGRTSTPEQTEVCQAIFNRLLENNWLSENTMQQLCCDTCTRFLADRLVEGTCPTQACDYTSARGDQCENCGKLLNPIELKDPKCKACKLTPQIRDTNHLFPGTAFAEG
;
A
#
# COMPACT_ATOMS: atom_id res chain seq x y z
N MET A 1 -8.70 -3.31 -15.69
CA MET A 1 -9.93 -2.51 -15.46
C MET A 1 -11.10 -3.31 -14.87
N GLU A 2 -11.12 -4.65 -14.91
CA GLU A 2 -12.20 -5.45 -14.28
C GLU A 2 -12.17 -5.46 -12.74
N MET A 3 -10.98 -5.37 -12.12
CA MET A 3 -10.83 -5.41 -10.66
C MET A 3 -11.53 -4.25 -9.92
N VAL A 4 -11.70 -3.09 -10.59
CA VAL A 4 -12.40 -1.92 -10.04
C VAL A 4 -13.90 -2.20 -9.90
N ARG A 5 -14.50 -3.03 -10.77
CA ARG A 5 -15.96 -3.22 -10.84
C ARG A 5 -16.54 -3.88 -9.59
N GLY A 6 -15.81 -4.78 -8.94
CA GLY A 6 -16.28 -5.51 -7.74
C GLY A 6 -16.40 -4.63 -6.48
N PHE A 7 -15.47 -3.69 -6.29
CA PHE A 7 -15.49 -2.76 -5.14
C PHE A 7 -16.39 -1.54 -5.37
N CYS A 8 -16.77 -1.24 -6.63
CA CYS A 8 -17.71 -0.15 -6.95
C CYS A 8 -19.05 -0.27 -6.20
N ARG A 9 -19.45 -1.48 -5.78
CA ARG A 9 -20.71 -1.70 -5.05
C ARG A 9 -20.81 -0.85 -3.77
N TYR A 10 -19.67 -0.63 -3.09
CA TYR A 10 -19.66 0.12 -1.84
C TYR A 10 -19.94 1.61 -2.04
N TYR A 11 -19.66 2.17 -3.22
CA TYR A 11 -20.03 3.55 -3.51
C TYR A 11 -21.55 3.78 -3.40
N ALA A 12 -22.36 2.86 -3.92
CA ALA A 12 -23.82 2.96 -3.82
C ALA A 12 -24.29 2.87 -2.36
N ILE A 13 -23.72 1.95 -1.59
CA ILE A 13 -24.01 1.79 -0.15
C ILE A 13 -23.65 3.07 0.62
N HIS A 14 -22.45 3.60 0.41
CA HIS A 14 -21.98 4.81 1.08
C HIS A 14 -22.88 6.00 0.75
N ARG A 15 -23.23 6.17 -0.53
CA ARG A 15 -24.14 7.23 -0.98
C ARG A 15 -25.50 7.14 -0.29
N GLN A 16 -26.11 5.95 -0.22
CA GLN A 16 -27.39 5.75 0.46
C GLN A 16 -27.30 6.07 1.96
N VAL A 17 -26.21 5.68 2.62
CA VAL A 17 -25.98 6.04 4.02
C VAL A 17 -25.92 7.56 4.15
N TYR A 18 -25.12 8.25 3.36
CA TYR A 18 -25.01 9.72 3.42
C TYR A 18 -26.34 10.42 3.15
N GLU A 19 -27.13 9.93 2.19
CA GLU A 19 -28.49 10.41 1.91
C GLU A 19 -29.42 10.17 3.13
N SER A 20 -29.34 9.01 3.79
CA SER A 20 -30.16 8.72 4.99
C SER A 20 -29.80 9.58 6.20
N PHE A 21 -28.53 9.99 6.31
CA PHE A 21 -28.05 10.94 7.31
C PHE A 21 -28.26 12.40 6.89
N ASN A 22 -28.97 12.63 5.78
CA ASN A 22 -29.32 13.94 5.25
C ASN A 22 -28.08 14.83 4.98
N ILE A 23 -26.96 14.20 4.59
CA ILE A 23 -25.72 14.89 4.23
C ILE A 23 -25.83 15.38 2.78
N SER A 24 -25.88 16.70 2.60
CA SER A 24 -26.08 17.35 1.30
C SER A 24 -24.75 17.74 0.64
N PHE A 25 -24.16 16.83 -0.12
CA PHE A 25 -23.00 17.12 -0.96
C PHE A 25 -23.42 17.73 -2.30
N ASP A 26 -22.71 18.75 -2.79
CA ASP A 26 -22.86 19.23 -4.17
C ASP A 26 -22.40 18.18 -5.19
N LYS A 27 -21.31 17.47 -4.87
CA LYS A 27 -20.78 16.34 -5.66
C LYS A 27 -20.15 15.30 -4.74
N PHE A 28 -20.77 14.13 -4.67
CA PHE A 28 -20.16 12.93 -4.08
C PHE A 28 -19.61 12.04 -5.20
N GLY A 29 -18.30 12.12 -5.45
CA GLY A 29 -17.63 11.51 -6.60
C GLY A 29 -16.90 10.19 -6.31
N ARG A 30 -16.05 9.78 -7.25
CA ARG A 30 -15.18 8.59 -7.15
C ARG A 30 -13.82 8.89 -7.74
N THR A 31 -12.77 8.27 -7.20
CA THR A 31 -11.41 8.36 -7.73
C THR A 31 -11.16 7.43 -8.92
N SER A 32 -12.08 6.49 -9.20
CA SER A 32 -11.95 5.56 -10.33
C SER A 32 -12.58 6.13 -11.62
N THR A 33 -12.21 7.35 -12.01
CA THR A 33 -12.70 8.03 -13.22
C THR A 33 -11.52 8.31 -14.18
N PRO A 34 -11.77 8.42 -15.50
CA PRO A 34 -10.74 8.86 -16.44
C PRO A 34 -10.16 10.23 -16.08
N GLU A 35 -11.02 11.15 -15.63
CA GLU A 35 -10.64 12.50 -15.15
C GLU A 35 -9.61 12.43 -14.01
N GLN A 36 -9.77 11.51 -13.05
CA GLN A 36 -8.79 11.33 -11.98
C GLN A 36 -7.42 10.93 -12.54
N THR A 37 -7.37 9.99 -13.48
CA THR A 37 -6.11 9.56 -14.10
C THR A 37 -5.43 10.73 -14.80
N GLU A 38 -6.18 11.51 -15.58
CA GLU A 38 -5.67 12.68 -16.29
C GLU A 38 -5.09 13.72 -15.33
N VAL A 39 -5.84 14.11 -14.30
CA VAL A 39 -5.39 15.12 -13.32
C VAL A 39 -4.18 14.62 -12.53
N CYS A 40 -4.18 13.36 -12.06
CA CYS A 40 -3.04 12.79 -11.34
C CYS A 40 -1.78 12.72 -12.21
N GLN A 41 -1.89 12.29 -13.46
CA GLN A 41 -0.77 12.24 -14.39
C GLN A 41 -0.25 13.64 -14.73
N ALA A 42 -1.14 14.61 -14.92
CA ALA A 42 -0.75 16.00 -15.17
C ALA A 42 0.05 16.59 -13.99
N ILE A 43 -0.39 16.36 -12.75
CA ILE A 43 0.35 16.79 -11.55
C ILE A 43 1.70 16.06 -11.46
N PHE A 44 1.70 14.73 -11.61
CA PHE A 44 2.92 13.93 -11.55
C PHE A 44 3.95 14.36 -12.61
N ASN A 45 3.54 14.57 -13.86
CA ASN A 45 4.43 14.99 -14.93
C ASN A 45 5.03 16.37 -14.66
N ARG A 46 4.26 17.31 -14.12
CA ARG A 46 4.80 18.62 -13.69
C ARG A 46 5.84 18.46 -12.60
N LEU A 47 5.63 17.60 -11.61
CA LEU A 47 6.63 17.34 -10.56
C LEU A 47 7.91 16.73 -11.15
N LEU A 48 7.75 15.80 -12.09
CA LEU A 48 8.86 15.15 -12.78
C LEU A 48 9.68 16.16 -13.61
N GLU A 49 9.01 16.97 -14.44
CA GLU A 49 9.63 18.01 -15.28
C GLU A 49 10.36 19.08 -14.46
N ASN A 50 9.88 19.38 -13.25
CA ASN A 50 10.53 20.33 -12.34
C ASN A 50 11.63 19.70 -11.46
N ASN A 51 11.98 18.42 -11.68
CA ASN A 51 12.94 17.67 -10.87
C ASN A 51 12.59 17.64 -9.37
N TRP A 52 11.29 17.62 -9.04
CA TRP A 52 10.80 17.50 -7.66
C TRP A 52 10.56 16.05 -7.25
N LEU A 53 10.99 15.09 -8.06
CA LEU A 53 10.93 13.67 -7.77
C LEU A 53 12.35 13.08 -7.76
N SER A 54 12.65 12.26 -6.77
CA SER A 54 13.89 11.47 -6.68
C SER A 54 13.57 9.99 -6.82
N GLU A 55 14.36 9.25 -7.59
CA GLU A 55 14.26 7.79 -7.69
C GLU A 55 15.16 7.13 -6.63
N ASN A 56 14.60 6.22 -5.83
CA ASN A 56 15.36 5.40 -4.89
C ASN A 56 15.01 3.92 -5.06
N THR A 57 16.00 3.07 -4.90
CA THR A 57 15.84 1.62 -4.85
C THR A 57 15.53 1.18 -3.42
N MET A 58 14.54 0.31 -3.26
CA MET A 58 14.14 -0.26 -1.98
C MET A 58 13.96 -1.77 -2.07
N GLN A 59 14.14 -2.44 -0.93
CA GLN A 59 13.88 -3.86 -0.78
C GLN A 59 12.42 -4.11 -0.42
N GLN A 60 11.76 -5.00 -1.17
CA GLN A 60 10.41 -5.46 -0.88
C GLN A 60 10.31 -6.98 -1.02
N LEU A 61 9.41 -7.61 -0.27
CA LEU A 61 9.12 -9.03 -0.40
C LEU A 61 8.28 -9.29 -1.66
N CYS A 62 8.76 -10.19 -2.51
CA CYS A 62 8.13 -10.62 -3.74
C CYS A 62 7.77 -12.11 -3.65
N CYS A 63 6.52 -12.45 -3.95
CA CYS A 63 6.07 -13.83 -4.01
C CYS A 63 6.10 -14.30 -5.46
N ASP A 64 6.97 -15.27 -5.77
CA ASP A 64 7.10 -15.81 -7.13
C ASP A 64 5.85 -16.56 -7.59
N THR A 65 5.22 -17.31 -6.70
CA THR A 65 3.99 -18.05 -7.03
C THR A 65 2.80 -17.13 -7.28
N CYS A 66 2.68 -16.03 -6.54
CA CYS A 66 1.65 -15.01 -6.80
C CYS A 66 2.10 -13.96 -7.83
N THR A 67 3.33 -14.05 -8.34
CA THR A 67 3.92 -13.13 -9.31
C THR A 67 3.75 -11.65 -8.95
N ARG A 68 3.95 -11.28 -7.68
CA ARG A 68 3.73 -9.90 -7.20
C ARG A 68 4.59 -9.55 -5.99
N PHE A 69 4.89 -8.26 -5.85
CA PHE A 69 5.33 -7.69 -4.58
C PHE A 69 4.20 -7.72 -3.55
N LEU A 70 4.55 -7.98 -2.29
CA LEU A 70 3.62 -8.11 -1.19
C LEU A 70 3.58 -6.81 -0.39
N ALA A 71 2.38 -6.27 -0.21
CA ALA A 71 2.15 -5.28 0.84
C ALA A 71 2.31 -5.96 2.21
N ASP A 72 2.67 -5.19 3.23
CA ASP A 72 2.98 -5.67 4.58
C ASP A 72 1.87 -6.55 5.17
N ARG A 73 0.60 -6.17 4.95
CA ARG A 73 -0.59 -6.94 5.35
C ARG A 73 -0.74 -8.31 4.69
N LEU A 74 0.01 -8.58 3.63
CA LEU A 74 0.04 -9.85 2.89
C LEU A 74 1.26 -10.70 3.28
N VAL A 75 2.06 -10.26 4.24
CA VAL A 75 3.18 -10.99 4.81
C VAL A 75 2.82 -11.37 6.25
N GLU A 76 2.99 -12.63 6.58
CA GLU A 76 2.88 -13.16 7.94
C GLU A 76 4.19 -13.89 8.29
N GLY A 77 4.62 -13.85 9.54
CA GLY A 77 5.82 -14.54 9.97
C GLY A 77 5.99 -14.52 11.48
N THR A 78 7.14 -14.99 11.94
CA THR A 78 7.48 -14.98 13.36
C THR A 78 8.09 -13.63 13.77
N CYS A 79 7.55 -13.05 14.84
CA CYS A 79 7.98 -11.77 15.38
C CYS A 79 9.48 -11.81 15.74
N PRO A 80 10.29 -10.85 15.25
CA PRO A 80 11.72 -10.82 15.54
C PRO A 80 12.04 -10.31 16.95
N THR A 81 11.06 -9.73 17.65
CA THR A 81 11.25 -9.18 19.00
C THR A 81 11.61 -10.27 20.00
N GLN A 82 12.71 -10.07 20.72
CA GLN A 82 13.18 -10.98 21.75
C GLN A 82 12.08 -11.24 22.80
N ALA A 83 11.90 -12.51 23.19
CA ALA A 83 10.90 -12.97 24.14
C ALA A 83 9.43 -12.84 23.69
N CYS A 84 9.15 -12.41 22.46
CA CYS A 84 7.80 -12.42 21.91
C CYS A 84 7.51 -13.70 21.13
N ASP A 85 8.38 -14.02 20.16
CA ASP A 85 8.34 -15.23 19.30
C ASP A 85 6.95 -15.58 18.72
N TYR A 86 6.07 -14.58 18.56
CA TYR A 86 4.73 -14.77 18.02
C TYR A 86 4.80 -15.15 16.54
N THR A 87 4.29 -16.34 16.20
CA THR A 87 4.52 -16.98 14.89
C THR A 87 3.64 -16.49 13.74
N SER A 88 2.70 -15.59 14.03
CA SER A 88 1.72 -15.08 13.06
C SER A 88 1.68 -13.55 13.03
N ALA A 89 2.79 -12.90 13.34
CA ALA A 89 2.92 -11.45 13.26
C ALA A 89 2.74 -10.98 11.80
N ARG A 90 2.03 -9.87 11.61
CA ARG A 90 1.95 -9.21 10.31
C ARG A 90 3.23 -8.44 9.98
N GLY A 91 3.44 -8.18 8.69
CA GLY A 91 4.60 -7.43 8.20
C GLY A 91 4.73 -6.02 8.78
N ASP A 92 3.63 -5.38 9.16
CA ASP A 92 3.60 -3.99 9.66
C ASP A 92 3.61 -3.90 11.20
N GLN A 93 3.01 -4.88 11.89
CA GLN A 93 2.87 -4.85 13.35
C GLN A 93 2.68 -6.26 13.91
N CYS A 94 3.30 -6.53 15.07
CA CYS A 94 3.01 -7.72 15.86
C CYS A 94 1.79 -7.52 16.76
N GLU A 95 0.78 -8.38 16.64
CA GLU A 95 -0.44 -8.37 17.46
C GLU A 95 -0.17 -8.71 18.93
N ASN A 96 0.89 -9.45 19.22
CA ASN A 96 1.19 -9.91 20.57
C ASN A 96 1.93 -8.85 21.41
N CYS A 97 2.99 -8.24 20.87
CA CYS A 97 3.79 -7.24 21.59
C CYS A 97 3.55 -5.79 21.15
N GLY A 98 2.72 -5.56 20.13
CA GLY A 98 2.40 -4.24 19.61
C GLY A 98 3.51 -3.54 18.81
N LYS A 99 4.71 -4.15 18.71
CA LYS A 99 5.87 -3.56 18.02
C LYS A 99 5.57 -3.35 16.54
N LEU A 100 5.95 -2.19 16.02
CA LEU A 100 6.00 -1.91 14.58
C LEU A 100 7.15 -2.68 13.95
N LEU A 101 6.86 -3.33 12.82
CA LEU A 101 7.80 -4.22 12.14
C LEU A 101 8.02 -3.75 10.71
N ASN A 102 9.16 -4.15 10.15
CA ASN A 102 9.37 -4.15 8.71
C ASN A 102 9.21 -5.61 8.21
N PRO A 103 8.48 -5.87 7.11
CA PRO A 103 8.24 -7.24 6.65
C PRO A 103 9.51 -8.04 6.39
N ILE A 104 10.61 -7.38 5.99
CA ILE A 104 11.89 -8.04 5.70
C ILE A 104 12.60 -8.55 6.97
N GLU A 105 12.20 -8.07 8.15
CA GLU A 105 12.75 -8.47 9.45
C GLU A 105 12.02 -9.66 10.07
N LEU A 106 10.86 -10.06 9.52
CA LEU A 106 10.14 -11.22 10.01
C LEU A 106 10.96 -12.50 9.83
N LYS A 107 10.96 -13.34 10.87
CA LYS A 107 11.55 -14.69 10.79
C LYS A 107 10.55 -15.62 10.08
N ASP A 108 11.01 -16.48 9.18
CA ASP A 108 10.16 -17.38 8.38
C ASP A 108 8.96 -16.64 7.73
N PRO A 109 9.20 -15.60 6.90
CA PRO A 109 8.12 -14.84 6.28
C PRO A 109 7.36 -15.72 5.29
N LYS A 110 6.04 -15.55 5.23
CA LYS A 110 5.12 -16.28 4.36
C LYS A 110 4.16 -15.33 3.67
N CYS A 111 3.90 -15.59 2.39
CA CYS A 111 2.83 -14.95 1.67
C CYS A 111 1.49 -15.40 2.24
N LYS A 112 0.67 -14.47 2.74
CA LYS A 112 -0.64 -14.79 3.32
C LYS A 112 -1.57 -15.52 2.34
N ALA A 113 -1.41 -15.29 1.04
CA ALA A 113 -2.26 -15.86 -0.01
C ALA A 113 -1.89 -17.32 -0.38
N CYS A 114 -0.61 -17.62 -0.64
CA CYS A 114 -0.18 -18.96 -1.08
C CYS A 114 0.61 -19.74 -0.02
N LYS A 115 0.90 -19.13 1.12
CA LYS A 115 1.67 -19.68 2.26
C LYS A 115 3.13 -20.05 1.98
N LEU A 116 3.64 -19.74 0.78
CA LEU A 116 5.04 -19.91 0.41
C LEU A 116 5.90 -18.73 0.85
N THR A 117 7.20 -18.98 1.04
CA THR A 117 8.19 -17.99 1.46
C THR A 117 8.48 -16.99 0.32
N PRO A 118 8.21 -15.68 0.52
CA PRO A 118 8.58 -14.66 -0.45
C PRO A 118 10.09 -14.38 -0.42
N GLN A 119 10.60 -13.79 -1.50
CA GLN A 119 12.00 -13.41 -1.66
C GLN A 119 12.17 -11.89 -1.60
N ILE A 120 13.26 -11.41 -1.02
CA ILE A 120 13.59 -9.98 -1.05
C ILE A 120 14.05 -9.63 -2.46
N ARG A 121 13.47 -8.56 -3.02
CA ARG A 121 13.87 -7.99 -4.32
C ARG A 121 13.94 -6.48 -4.24
N ASP A 122 14.88 -5.94 -5.01
CA ASP A 122 15.01 -4.52 -5.24
C ASP A 122 13.92 -4.02 -6.20
N THR A 123 13.41 -2.83 -5.93
CA THR A 123 12.41 -2.15 -6.74
C THR A 123 12.62 -0.64 -6.66
N ASN A 124 12.48 0.03 -7.79
CA ASN A 124 12.67 1.47 -7.87
C ASN A 124 11.34 2.19 -7.65
N HIS A 125 11.39 3.24 -6.84
CA HIS A 125 10.24 4.08 -6.52
C HIS A 125 10.61 5.55 -6.66
N LEU A 126 9.63 6.35 -7.07
CA LEU A 126 9.74 7.81 -7.13
C LEU A 126 9.19 8.42 -5.85
N PHE A 127 9.97 9.30 -5.25
CA PHE A 127 9.64 10.01 -4.02
C PHE A 127 9.58 11.51 -4.29
N PRO A 128 8.67 12.26 -3.65
CA PRO A 128 8.80 13.72 -3.59
C PRO A 128 10.15 14.10 -2.98
N GLY A 129 10.97 14.83 -3.74
CA GLY A 129 12.27 15.28 -3.30
C GLY A 129 12.15 16.35 -2.21
N THR A 130 13.06 16.33 -1.23
CA THR A 130 13.17 17.37 -0.21
C THR A 130 13.89 18.60 -0.78
N ALA A 131 13.26 19.31 -1.71
CA ALA A 131 13.77 20.61 -2.19
C ALA A 131 13.67 21.73 -1.12
N PHE A 132 13.22 21.42 0.10
CA PHE A 132 13.05 22.37 1.21
C PHE A 132 14.15 22.31 2.28
N ALA A 133 15.21 21.50 2.09
CA ALA A 133 16.23 21.29 3.12
C ALA A 133 17.53 22.12 2.97
N GLU A 134 17.75 22.79 1.84
CA GLU A 134 18.93 23.63 1.64
C GLU A 134 18.57 24.93 0.90
N GLY A 135 18.31 25.98 1.68
CA GLY A 135 18.08 27.36 1.27
C GLY A 135 18.24 28.29 2.45
#